data_AF-A0A2G9ZBX9-F1
#
_entry.id   AF-A0A2G9ZBX9-F1
#
_cell.length_a   1.000
_cell.length_b   1.000
_cell.length_c   1.000
_cell.angle_alpha   90.00
_cell.angle_beta   90.00
_cell.angle_gamma   90.00
#
_symmetry.space_group_name_H-M   'P 1'
#
loop_
_entity.id
_entity.type
_entity.pdbx_description
1 polymer ?
#
loop_
_entity_poly.entity_id
_entity_poly.type
_entity_poly.pdbx_seq_one_letter_code
_entity_poly.pdbx_strand_id
1 'polypeptide(L)'
;MRKNQITNDLLAKIMQSTYLFDWVKINILISELYYRYLNILDFVNMLTTKDLGHEELNLCFIKVEEARVYLYFLGYFFTEQFGPGAIERRLPAYDIKPLDFYNLIDQFKIPELLSDISENDVKNFMEIVNFYLVLKYWKQKTTAPYKLYFAEDYFNKTKKKVLFLIENDSF
;
A
#
# COMPACT_ATOMS: atom_id res chain seq x y z
N MET A 1 -22.66 -18.12 -7.86
CA MET A 1 -21.18 -17.98 -7.83
C MET A 1 -20.80 -16.53 -7.49
N ARG A 2 -20.45 -16.25 -6.23
CA ARG A 2 -20.00 -14.92 -5.74
C ARG A 2 -18.64 -15.04 -5.02
N LYS A 3 -17.62 -15.60 -5.68
CA LYS A 3 -16.27 -15.74 -5.10
C LYS A 3 -15.21 -14.81 -5.71
N ASN A 4 -15.52 -14.09 -6.79
CA ASN A 4 -14.57 -13.18 -7.45
C ASN A 4 -14.62 -11.72 -6.95
N GLN A 5 -15.32 -11.43 -5.86
CA GLN A 5 -15.62 -10.06 -5.42
C GLN A 5 -14.74 -9.55 -4.26
N ILE A 6 -13.86 -10.39 -3.70
CA ILE A 6 -13.11 -10.09 -2.46
C ILE A 6 -11.88 -9.20 -2.75
N THR A 7 -11.33 -9.24 -3.96
CA THR A 7 -10.08 -8.53 -4.33
C THR A 7 -10.30 -7.05 -4.63
N ASN A 8 -11.36 -6.73 -5.39
CA ASN A 8 -11.73 -5.35 -5.73
C ASN A 8 -12.27 -4.59 -4.52
N ASP A 9 -12.78 -5.31 -3.52
CA ASP A 9 -13.40 -4.72 -2.34
C ASP A 9 -12.38 -4.00 -1.45
N LEU A 10 -11.17 -4.56 -1.27
CA LEU A 10 -10.18 -3.95 -0.37
C LEU A 10 -9.61 -2.63 -0.93
N LEU A 11 -9.23 -2.62 -2.22
CA LEU A 11 -8.76 -1.39 -2.88
C LEU A 11 -9.84 -0.31 -2.87
N ALA A 12 -11.09 -0.67 -3.22
CA ALA A 12 -12.21 0.26 -3.18
C ALA A 12 -12.47 0.81 -1.76
N LYS A 13 -12.38 -0.03 -0.72
CA LYS A 13 -12.50 0.39 0.68
C LYS A 13 -11.38 1.34 1.11
N ILE A 14 -10.15 1.13 0.66
CA ILE A 14 -9.04 2.07 0.91
C ILE A 14 -9.36 3.42 0.26
N MET A 15 -9.78 3.41 -1.01
CA MET A 15 -10.14 4.63 -1.74
C MET A 15 -11.31 5.38 -1.09
N GLN A 16 -12.36 4.66 -0.69
CA GLN A 16 -13.52 5.23 0.02
C GLN A 16 -13.11 5.82 1.37
N SER A 17 -12.31 5.08 2.16
CA SER A 17 -11.88 5.54 3.48
C SER A 17 -10.98 6.78 3.37
N THR A 18 -10.20 6.88 2.30
CA THR A 18 -9.37 8.06 1.98
C THR A 18 -10.21 9.27 1.60
N TYR A 19 -11.31 9.07 0.87
CA TYR A 19 -12.25 10.15 0.59
C TYR A 19 -12.88 10.67 1.89
N LEU A 20 -13.30 9.75 2.76
CA LEU A 20 -13.86 10.04 4.10
C LEU A 20 -12.80 10.50 5.12
N PHE A 21 -11.52 10.38 4.78
CA PHE A 21 -10.38 10.76 5.59
C PHE A 21 -10.24 10.01 6.93
N ASP A 22 -10.69 8.76 6.96
CA ASP A 22 -10.58 7.87 8.12
C ASP A 22 -9.20 7.20 8.14
N TRP A 23 -8.18 7.91 8.66
CA TRP A 23 -6.79 7.44 8.63
C TRP A 23 -6.57 6.16 9.42
N VAL A 24 -7.35 5.93 10.48
CA VAL A 24 -7.30 4.72 11.30
C VAL A 24 -7.72 3.52 10.46
N LYS A 25 -8.89 3.61 9.80
CA LYS A 25 -9.40 2.55 8.93
C LYS A 25 -8.51 2.33 7.72
N ILE A 26 -7.97 3.40 7.13
CA ILE A 26 -7.02 3.30 6.02
C ILE A 26 -5.79 2.49 6.44
N ASN A 27 -5.20 2.78 7.61
CA ASN A 27 -4.02 2.07 8.09
C ASN A 27 -4.30 0.56 8.28
N ILE A 28 -5.49 0.21 8.80
CA ILE A 28 -5.93 -1.19 8.93
C ILE A 28 -6.04 -1.86 7.56
N LEU A 29 -6.74 -1.23 6.61
CA LEU A 29 -6.97 -1.80 5.28
C LEU A 29 -5.69 -1.93 4.46
N ILE A 30 -4.76 -0.97 4.57
CA ILE A 30 -3.45 -1.08 3.93
C ILE A 30 -2.65 -2.23 4.54
N SER A 31 -2.68 -2.38 5.87
CA SER A 31 -2.03 -3.51 6.54
C SER A 31 -2.55 -4.83 5.99
N GLU A 32 -3.87 -4.98 5.88
CA GLU A 32 -4.49 -6.18 5.31
C GLU A 32 -4.07 -6.42 3.86
N LEU A 33 -4.06 -5.39 3.01
CA LEU A 33 -3.62 -5.49 1.62
C LEU A 33 -2.16 -5.94 1.53
N TYR A 34 -1.30 -5.37 2.37
CA TYR A 34 0.12 -5.68 2.43
C TYR A 34 0.38 -7.11 2.89
N TYR A 35 -0.31 -7.59 3.92
CA TYR A 35 -0.18 -8.98 4.35
C TYR A 35 -0.73 -9.97 3.31
N ARG A 36 -1.80 -9.61 2.59
CA ARG A 36 -2.28 -10.41 1.46
C ARG A 36 -1.23 -10.50 0.35
N TYR A 37 -0.54 -9.40 0.04
CA TYR A 37 0.60 -9.38 -0.87
C TYR A 37 1.70 -10.36 -0.41
N LEU A 38 2.15 -10.27 0.85
CA LEU A 38 3.18 -11.17 1.37
C LEU A 38 2.75 -12.64 1.34
N ASN A 39 1.51 -12.94 1.74
CA ASN A 39 0.99 -14.30 1.75
C ASN A 39 0.99 -14.93 0.35
N ILE A 40 0.70 -14.16 -0.70
CA ILE A 40 0.82 -14.65 -2.08
C ILE A 40 2.27 -15.03 -2.39
N LEU A 41 3.22 -14.15 -2.05
CA LEU A 41 4.63 -14.40 -2.34
C LEU A 41 5.17 -15.62 -1.58
N ASP A 42 4.81 -15.74 -0.30
CA ASP A 42 5.21 -16.84 0.55
C ASP A 42 4.62 -18.17 0.06
N PHE A 43 3.32 -18.19 -0.25
CA PHE A 43 2.64 -19.36 -0.81
C PHE A 43 3.38 -19.88 -2.05
N VAL A 44 3.66 -18.99 -3.01
CA VAL A 44 4.34 -19.38 -4.26
C VAL A 44 5.80 -19.82 -4.01
N ASN A 45 6.49 -19.20 -3.06
CA ASN A 45 7.86 -19.58 -2.75
C ASN A 45 7.96 -20.92 -1.99
N MET A 46 6.90 -21.36 -1.32
CA MET A 46 6.84 -22.68 -0.67
C MET A 46 6.60 -23.83 -1.66
N LEU A 47 6.09 -23.57 -2.87
CA LEU A 47 5.77 -24.60 -3.86
C LEU A 47 7.05 -25.22 -4.47
N THR A 48 7.08 -26.53 -4.64
CA THR A 48 8.15 -27.26 -5.35
C THR A 48 7.66 -27.72 -6.73
N THR A 49 8.58 -28.13 -7.61
CA THR A 49 8.26 -28.61 -8.97
C THR A 49 7.36 -29.84 -9.00
N LYS A 50 7.22 -30.57 -7.89
CA LYS A 50 6.37 -31.76 -7.79
C LYS A 50 4.94 -31.45 -7.32
N ASP A 51 4.65 -30.20 -6.93
CA ASP A 51 3.45 -29.89 -6.16
C ASP A 51 2.25 -29.44 -7.01
N LEU A 52 2.42 -29.19 -8.31
CA LEU A 52 1.41 -28.52 -9.13
C LEU A 52 1.34 -29.09 -10.54
N GLY A 53 0.13 -29.23 -11.07
CA GLY A 53 -0.09 -29.39 -12.50
C GLY A 53 -0.22 -28.03 -13.21
N HIS A 54 -0.46 -28.10 -14.51
CA HIS A 54 -0.54 -26.93 -15.38
C HIS A 54 -1.59 -25.90 -14.95
N GLU A 55 -2.77 -26.36 -14.51
CA GLU A 55 -3.85 -25.48 -14.06
C GLU A 55 -3.47 -24.74 -12.78
N GLU A 56 -2.84 -25.41 -11.82
CA GLU A 56 -2.41 -24.80 -10.58
C GLU A 56 -1.26 -23.81 -10.78
N LEU A 57 -0.35 -24.07 -11.72
CA LEU A 57 0.70 -23.12 -12.12
C LEU A 57 0.11 -21.84 -12.73
N ASN A 58 -0.90 -21.97 -13.59
CA ASN A 58 -1.61 -20.83 -14.15
C ASN A 58 -2.32 -20.01 -13.06
N LEU A 59 -2.92 -20.66 -12.07
CA LEU A 59 -3.50 -19.97 -10.90
C LEU A 59 -2.43 -19.24 -10.08
N CYS A 60 -1.25 -19.84 -9.87
CA CYS A 60 -0.13 -19.18 -9.20
C CYS A 60 0.34 -17.95 -9.96
N PHE A 61 0.42 -18.03 -11.29
CA PHE A 61 0.77 -16.88 -12.13
C PHE A 61 -0.23 -15.73 -11.98
N ILE A 62 -1.53 -16.02 -12.05
CA ILE A 62 -2.59 -15.02 -11.83
C ILE A 62 -2.45 -14.37 -10.45
N LYS A 63 -2.13 -15.15 -9.41
CA LYS A 63 -1.91 -14.64 -8.05
C LYS A 63 -0.69 -13.73 -7.96
N VAL A 64 0.41 -14.06 -8.62
CA VAL A 64 1.59 -13.18 -8.68
C VAL A 64 1.26 -11.88 -9.41
N GLU A 65 0.47 -11.92 -10.49
CA GLU A 65 0.02 -10.68 -11.15
C GLU A 65 -0.90 -9.83 -10.24
N GLU A 66 -1.78 -10.46 -9.45
CA GLU A 66 -2.57 -9.79 -8.39
C GLU A 66 -1.64 -9.11 -7.36
N ALA A 67 -0.58 -9.79 -6.91
CA ALA A 67 0.40 -9.22 -6.00
C ALA A 67 1.14 -8.01 -6.59
N ARG A 68 1.41 -7.98 -7.91
CA ARG A 68 1.98 -6.80 -8.58
C ARG A 68 1.06 -5.59 -8.47
N VAL A 69 -0.25 -5.80 -8.66
CA VAL A 69 -1.24 -4.72 -8.55
C VAL A 69 -1.20 -4.12 -7.15
N TYR A 70 -1.08 -4.94 -6.11
CA TYR A 70 -0.99 -4.47 -4.73
C TYR A 70 0.28 -3.69 -4.47
N LEU A 71 1.42 -4.20 -4.95
CA LEU A 71 2.70 -3.52 -4.87
C LEU A 71 2.64 -2.14 -5.52
N TYR A 72 2.13 -2.04 -6.75
CA TYR A 72 1.99 -0.77 -7.47
C TYR A 72 0.99 0.18 -6.80
N PHE A 73 -0.13 -0.36 -6.30
CA PHE A 73 -1.13 0.43 -5.60
C PHE A 73 -0.54 1.06 -4.33
N LEU A 74 0.07 0.25 -3.45
CA LEU A 74 0.64 0.72 -2.20
C LEU A 74 1.89 1.58 -2.39
N GLY A 75 2.73 1.19 -3.35
CA GLY A 75 4.04 1.79 -3.57
C GLY A 75 4.05 3.06 -4.42
N TYR A 76 3.00 3.31 -5.20
CA TYR A 76 3.00 4.45 -6.10
C TYR A 76 1.66 5.14 -6.12
N PHE A 77 0.62 4.46 -6.60
CA PHE A 77 -0.66 5.12 -6.84
C PHE A 77 -1.28 5.70 -5.56
N PHE A 78 -1.32 4.93 -4.48
CA PHE A 78 -1.94 5.37 -3.24
C PHE A 78 -1.08 6.37 -2.49
N THR A 79 0.21 6.05 -2.27
CA THR A 79 1.09 6.84 -1.40
C THR A 79 1.71 8.06 -2.07
N GLU A 80 1.79 8.12 -3.41
CA GLU A 80 2.39 9.24 -4.13
C GLU A 80 1.40 10.09 -4.92
N GLN A 81 0.23 9.56 -5.29
CA GLN A 81 -0.74 10.28 -6.12
C GLN A 81 -2.03 10.55 -5.34
N PHE A 82 -2.73 9.50 -4.93
CA PHE A 82 -4.09 9.63 -4.41
C PHE A 82 -4.14 10.18 -2.98
N GLY A 83 -3.30 9.65 -2.09
CA GLY A 83 -3.17 10.09 -0.71
C GLY A 83 -2.70 11.55 -0.60
N PRO A 84 -1.58 11.95 -1.23
CA PRO A 84 -1.14 13.34 -1.27
C PRO A 84 -2.21 14.28 -1.81
N GLY A 85 -2.85 13.94 -2.93
CA GLY A 85 -3.96 14.74 -3.46
C GLY A 85 -5.15 14.88 -2.49
N ALA A 86 -5.40 13.91 -1.62
CA ALA A 86 -6.44 14.02 -0.59
C ALA A 86 -6.06 14.98 0.54
N ILE A 87 -4.78 15.08 0.87
CA ILE A 87 -4.23 16.06 1.82
C ILE A 87 -4.31 17.46 1.21
N GLU A 88 -3.82 17.62 -0.02
CA GLU A 88 -3.75 18.91 -0.72
C GLU A 88 -5.11 19.60 -0.85
N ARG A 89 -6.20 18.83 -1.01
CA ARG A 89 -7.56 19.39 -1.05
C ARG A 89 -8.05 19.97 0.29
N ARG A 90 -7.39 19.67 1.41
CA ARG A 90 -7.81 20.06 2.76
C ARG A 90 -6.94 21.16 3.36
N LEU A 91 -5.67 21.23 2.97
CA LEU A 91 -4.74 22.25 3.46
C LEU A 91 -5.19 23.71 3.24
N PRO A 92 -5.94 24.07 2.16
CA PRO A 92 -6.43 25.43 1.99
C PRO A 92 -7.35 25.92 3.11
N ALA A 93 -7.98 25.04 3.89
CA ALA A 93 -8.78 25.44 5.05
C ALA A 93 -7.93 26.02 6.20
N TYR A 94 -6.61 25.90 6.12
CA TYR A 94 -5.65 26.34 7.12
C TYR A 94 -4.61 27.33 6.56
N ASP A 95 -4.81 27.81 5.31
CA ASP A 95 -3.86 28.66 4.60
C ASP A 95 -2.42 28.10 4.48
N ILE A 96 -2.28 26.77 4.54
CA ILE A 96 -0.98 26.07 4.43
C ILE A 96 -0.75 25.59 3.00
N LYS A 97 0.44 25.83 2.45
CA LYS A 97 0.84 25.25 1.16
C LYS A 97 1.28 23.80 1.32
N PRO A 98 1.03 22.92 0.34
CA PRO A 98 1.42 21.51 0.41
C PRO A 98 2.90 21.27 0.73
N LEU A 99 3.80 22.00 0.06
CA LEU A 99 5.24 21.84 0.26
C LEU A 99 5.67 22.18 1.69
N ASP A 100 5.11 23.24 2.26
CA ASP A 100 5.42 23.68 3.62
C ASP A 100 4.92 22.65 4.64
N PHE A 101 3.70 22.12 4.44
CA PHE A 101 3.15 21.04 5.25
C PHE A 101 4.07 19.81 5.29
N TYR A 102 4.46 19.27 4.12
CA TYR A 102 5.30 18.08 4.06
C TYR A 102 6.68 18.31 4.70
N ASN A 103 7.31 19.45 4.41
CA ASN A 103 8.62 19.80 4.96
C ASN A 103 8.60 19.91 6.49
N LEU A 104 7.58 20.58 7.05
CA LEU A 104 7.49 20.80 8.49
C LEU A 104 7.24 19.49 9.24
N ILE A 105 6.39 18.60 8.73
CA ILE A 105 6.18 17.30 9.37
C ILE A 105 7.44 16.43 9.27
N ASP A 106 8.11 16.44 8.12
CA ASP A 106 9.35 15.67 7.93
C ASP A 106 10.50 16.15 8.83
N GLN A 107 10.49 17.43 9.20
CA GLN A 107 11.43 18.03 10.16
C GLN A 107 10.97 17.91 11.63
N PHE A 108 9.86 17.20 11.90
CA PHE A 108 9.27 17.07 13.25
C PHE A 108 8.85 18.40 13.89
N LYS A 109 8.46 19.38 13.07
CA LYS A 109 8.06 20.74 13.47
C LYS A 109 6.55 20.93 13.54
N ILE A 110 5.83 19.92 14.03
CA ILE A 110 4.37 19.98 14.19
C ILE A 110 3.94 21.16 15.09
N PRO A 111 4.64 21.52 16.20
CA PRO A 111 4.26 22.68 17.00
C PRO A 111 4.26 24.01 16.22
N GLU A 112 5.18 24.18 15.27
CA GLU A 112 5.25 25.37 14.40
C GLU A 112 4.06 25.43 13.44
N LEU A 113 3.57 24.27 12.96
CA LEU A 113 2.36 24.18 12.14
C LEU A 113 1.08 24.53 12.91
N LEU A 114 1.06 24.26 14.22
CA LEU A 114 -0.13 24.44 15.05
C LEU A 114 -0.27 25.87 15.59
N SER A 115 0.79 26.71 15.54
CA SER A 115 0.76 28.05 16.16
C SER A 115 -0.33 28.95 15.59
N ASP A 116 -0.64 28.76 14.30
CA ASP A 116 -1.56 29.60 13.55
C ASP A 116 -2.94 28.93 13.37
N ILE A 117 -3.15 27.76 13.98
CA ILE A 117 -4.38 26.98 13.89
C ILE A 117 -5.22 27.18 15.14
N SER A 118 -6.52 27.42 14.97
CA SER A 118 -7.46 27.57 16.09
C SER A 118 -7.54 26.28 16.91
N GLU A 119 -7.70 26.39 18.24
CA GLU A 119 -7.78 25.22 19.13
C GLU A 119 -8.89 24.24 18.72
N ASN A 120 -10.01 24.76 18.19
CA ASN A 120 -11.12 23.96 17.69
C ASN A 120 -10.76 23.15 16.42
N ASP A 121 -9.81 23.63 15.63
CA ASP A 121 -9.41 23.04 14.36
C ASP A 121 -8.14 22.17 14.47
N VAL A 122 -7.38 22.28 15.57
CA VAL A 122 -6.18 21.47 15.83
C VAL A 122 -6.47 19.99 15.66
N LYS A 123 -7.61 19.49 16.18
CA LYS A 123 -7.98 18.08 16.04
C LYS A 123 -8.10 17.66 14.57
N ASN A 124 -8.83 18.45 13.78
CA ASN A 124 -9.04 18.17 12.35
C ASN A 124 -7.71 18.26 11.56
N PHE A 125 -6.85 19.20 11.91
CA PHE A 125 -5.53 19.32 11.31
C PHE A 125 -4.64 18.13 11.65
N MET A 126 -4.66 17.66 12.90
CA MET A 126 -3.92 16.49 13.33
C MET A 126 -4.36 15.21 12.62
N GLU A 127 -5.63 15.09 12.21
CA GLU A 127 -6.06 13.98 11.35
C GLU A 127 -5.33 14.01 9.98
N ILE A 128 -5.06 15.19 9.44
CA ILE A 128 -4.30 15.37 8.18
C ILE A 128 -2.83 14.98 8.39
N VAL A 129 -2.23 15.41 9.50
CA VAL A 129 -0.88 15.01 9.90
C VAL A 129 -0.77 13.50 10.05
N ASN A 130 -1.69 12.87 10.79
CA ASN A 130 -1.71 11.42 11.02
C ASN A 130 -1.88 10.66 9.70
N PHE A 131 -2.76 11.13 8.82
CA PHE A 131 -2.93 10.53 7.51
C PHE A 131 -1.63 10.58 6.69
N TYR A 132 -0.93 11.72 6.66
CA TYR A 132 0.37 11.83 6.00
C TYR A 132 1.41 10.87 6.58
N LEU A 133 1.48 10.75 7.91
CA LEU A 133 2.40 9.83 8.57
C LEU A 133 2.10 8.37 8.23
N VAL A 134 0.83 7.99 8.05
CA VAL A 134 0.42 6.67 7.55
C VAL A 134 0.95 6.47 6.11
N LEU A 135 0.73 7.43 5.21
CA LEU A 135 1.23 7.33 3.83
C LEU A 135 2.76 7.17 3.80
N LYS A 136 3.47 7.98 4.60
CA LYS A 136 4.94 7.94 4.71
C LYS A 136 5.43 6.61 5.26
N TYR A 137 4.81 6.12 6.33
CA TYR A 137 5.14 4.82 6.93
C TYR A 137 5.02 3.70 5.90
N TRP A 138 3.90 3.65 5.17
CA TRP A 138 3.67 2.61 4.19
C TRP A 138 4.61 2.76 3.00
N LYS A 139 4.80 3.96 2.46
CA LYS A 139 5.80 4.24 1.42
C LYS A 139 7.18 3.70 1.82
N GLN A 140 7.61 3.89 3.06
CA GLN A 140 8.94 3.49 3.51
C GLN A 140 8.99 2.06 4.08
N LYS A 141 7.90 1.29 3.95
CA LYS A 141 7.81 -0.04 4.55
C LYS A 141 8.79 -1.00 3.87
N THR A 142 9.79 -1.42 4.63
CA THR A 142 10.70 -2.52 4.28
C THR A 142 10.41 -3.76 5.14
N THR A 143 10.64 -4.95 4.61
CA THR A 143 10.52 -6.22 5.35
C THR A 143 11.90 -6.84 5.52
N ALA A 144 12.28 -7.28 6.72
CA ALA A 144 13.46 -8.14 6.83
C ALA A 144 13.13 -9.54 6.24
N PRO A 145 14.07 -10.21 5.53
CA PRO A 145 15.44 -9.81 5.21
C PRO A 145 15.56 -8.90 3.96
N TYR A 146 14.48 -8.71 3.22
CA TYR A 146 14.42 -7.99 1.95
C TYR A 146 14.30 -6.48 2.16
N LYS A 147 15.42 -5.82 2.47
CA LYS A 147 15.55 -4.38 2.79
C LYS A 147 15.14 -3.39 1.67
N LEU A 148 14.39 -3.82 0.67
CA LEU A 148 13.89 -2.96 -0.40
C LEU A 148 12.41 -2.61 -0.21
N TYR A 149 12.06 -1.50 -0.85
CA TYR A 149 10.72 -0.92 -0.97
C TYR A 149 9.65 -2.01 -1.20
N PHE A 150 8.76 -2.22 -0.22
CA PHE A 150 7.69 -3.23 -0.25
C PHE A 150 8.12 -4.65 -0.71
N ALA A 151 9.36 -5.05 -0.45
CA ALA A 151 9.89 -6.35 -0.87
C ALA A 151 9.81 -6.62 -2.39
N GLU A 152 10.02 -5.59 -3.23
CA GLU A 152 10.02 -5.73 -4.70
C GLU A 152 11.00 -6.81 -5.22
N ASP A 153 12.18 -6.93 -4.62
CA ASP A 153 13.12 -8.01 -4.92
C ASP A 153 12.54 -9.40 -4.66
N TYR A 154 11.76 -9.51 -3.58
CA TYR A 154 11.11 -10.76 -3.22
C TYR A 154 10.04 -11.11 -4.25
N PHE A 155 9.23 -10.14 -4.66
CA PHE A 155 8.30 -10.27 -5.77
C PHE A 155 8.99 -10.72 -7.07
N ASN A 156 10.10 -10.07 -7.44
CA ASN A 156 10.84 -10.38 -8.66
C ASN A 156 11.39 -11.82 -8.65
N LYS A 157 11.88 -12.30 -7.50
CA LYS A 157 12.30 -13.70 -7.31
C LYS A 157 11.12 -14.66 -7.46
N THR A 158 10.00 -14.36 -6.80
CA THR A 158 8.77 -15.16 -6.89
C THR A 158 8.27 -15.27 -8.33
N LYS A 159 8.21 -14.15 -9.06
CA LYS A 159 7.77 -14.13 -10.47
C LYS A 159 8.68 -14.98 -11.35
N LYS A 160 10.01 -14.82 -11.22
CA LYS A 160 10.99 -15.62 -11.97
C LYS A 160 10.82 -17.11 -11.72
N LYS A 161 10.59 -17.51 -10.47
CA LYS A 161 10.34 -18.91 -10.09
C LYS A 161 9.10 -19.46 -10.81
N VAL A 162 7.97 -18.75 -10.78
CA VAL A 162 6.74 -19.20 -11.44
C VAL A 162 6.92 -19.36 -12.94
N LEU A 163 7.56 -18.38 -13.60
CA LEU A 163 7.84 -18.45 -15.03
C LEU A 163 8.69 -19.67 -15.37
N PHE A 164 9.74 -19.92 -14.59
CA PHE A 164 10.58 -21.11 -14.75
C PHE A 164 9.77 -22.40 -14.59
N LEU A 165 8.88 -22.50 -13.61
CA LEU A 165 8.05 -23.69 -13.42
C LEU A 165 7.12 -23.93 -14.62
N ILE A 166 6.50 -22.89 -15.16
CA ILE A 166 5.61 -22.98 -16.33
C ILE A 166 6.38 -23.42 -17.58
N GLU A 167 7.57 -22.87 -17.80
CA GLU A 167 8.43 -23.22 -18.95
C GLU A 167 8.88 -24.69 -18.90
N ASN A 168 9.11 -25.25 -17.71
CA ASN A 168 9.56 -26.62 -17.53
C ASN A 168 8.44 -27.66 -17.35
N ASP A 169 7.20 -27.23 -17.12
CA ASP A 169 5.98 -28.09 -17.12
C ASP A 169 5.50 -28.43 -18.54
N SER A 170 6.11 -27.82 -19.57
CA SER A 170 5.74 -28.00 -20.98
C SER A 170 6.27 -29.29 -21.64
N PHE A 171 6.60 -30.33 -20.86
CA PHE A 171 7.16 -31.62 -21.33
C PHE A 171 6.39 -32.84 -20.84
#